data_AF-A0A7K0LQJ0-F1
#
_entry.id   AF-A0A7K0LQJ0-F1
#
_cell.length_a   1.000
_cell.length_b   1.000
_cell.length_c   1.000
_cell.angle_alpha   90.00
_cell.angle_beta   90.00
_cell.angle_gamma   90.00
#
_symmetry.space_group_name_H-M   'P 1'
#
loop_
_entity.id
_entity.type
_entity.pdbx_description
1 polymer ?
#
loop_
_entity_poly.entity_id
_entity_poly.type
_entity_poly.pdbx_seq_one_letter_code
_entity_poly.pdbx_strand_id
1 'polypeptide(L)'
;LQSTAIISLARSPGRLIPGCNEQLIPDQAVGLIIAMVITLTAGTAVVMWLGEMITDRGVGNGMSLLIFTSIIATFPGQLVNVWSDKGIFVFGLVLLVGFFVIMGVVFVEQAQRRIPVQYAKRMVGRRMYGGSSTYIPLKVNMAGVIPVIFASSLLYIPQLVVSLSGSTAEWAQWLLRNFQNGTEWPYLLTYFLLILFFTYFYVAITFNPTEVADNMKKFGGFIPGIRAGRPTAEYLDYVLTRLTLPGALYLAVIAIIPSVAFVMLGVGNGFLFGGTSLLIMVGVGLDTVKQIESQLQQRNYEGFLR
;
A
#
# COMPACT_ATOMS: atom_id res chain seq x y z
N LEU A 1 -4.65 1.84 20.44
CA LEU A 1 -5.46 0.72 19.92
C LEU A 1 -4.60 -0.50 19.61
N GLN A 2 -3.60 -0.39 18.71
CA GLN A 2 -2.71 -1.52 18.40
C GLN A 2 -1.89 -2.00 19.61
N SER A 3 -1.29 -1.08 20.37
CA SER A 3 -0.54 -1.41 21.60
C SER A 3 -1.40 -2.16 22.63
N THR A 4 -2.63 -1.70 22.83
CA THR A 4 -3.60 -2.31 23.74
C THR A 4 -4.08 -3.69 23.25
N ALA A 5 -4.28 -3.85 21.94
CA ALA A 5 -4.63 -5.14 21.34
C ALA A 5 -3.50 -6.17 21.49
N ILE A 6 -2.24 -5.76 21.26
CA ILE A 6 -1.07 -6.63 21.40
C ILE A 6 -0.90 -7.08 22.86
N ILE A 7 -1.05 -6.18 23.83
CA ILE A 7 -0.96 -6.52 25.25
C ILE A 7 -2.12 -7.44 25.68
N SER A 8 -3.32 -7.23 25.14
CA SER A 8 -4.47 -8.10 25.37
C SER A 8 -4.26 -9.52 24.82
N LEU A 9 -3.64 -9.63 23.64
CA LEU A 9 -3.23 -10.91 23.06
C LEU A 9 -2.10 -11.57 23.88
N ALA A 10 -1.14 -10.79 24.39
CA ALA A 10 -0.06 -11.27 25.26
C ALA A 10 -0.55 -11.77 26.63
N ARG A 11 -1.67 -11.21 27.13
CA ARG A 11 -2.31 -11.65 28.37
C ARG A 11 -2.98 -13.03 28.24
N SER A 12 -3.42 -13.40 27.04
CA SER A 12 -4.08 -14.67 26.79
C SER A 12 -3.04 -15.73 26.40
N PRO A 13 -2.83 -16.80 27.20
CA PRO A 13 -1.87 -17.85 26.88
C PRO A 13 -2.16 -18.46 25.49
N GLY A 14 -1.10 -18.72 24.72
CA GLY A 14 -1.19 -19.35 23.40
C GLY A 14 -1.74 -18.47 22.26
N ARG A 15 -2.12 -17.21 22.50
CA ARG A 15 -2.69 -16.33 21.45
C ARG A 15 -1.69 -15.39 20.79
N LEU A 16 -0.65 -14.96 21.50
CA LEU A 16 0.43 -14.15 20.92
C LEU A 16 1.47 -15.01 20.21
N ILE A 17 1.86 -16.13 20.83
CA ILE A 17 2.78 -17.13 20.28
C ILE A 17 2.01 -18.45 20.17
N PRO A 18 1.69 -18.91 18.95
CA PRO A 18 1.04 -20.21 18.76
C PRO A 18 1.89 -21.31 19.39
N GLY A 19 1.31 -22.06 20.34
CA GLY A 19 1.97 -23.18 21.02
C GLY A 19 2.65 -22.88 22.35
N CYS A 20 2.67 -21.62 22.81
CA CYS A 20 3.20 -21.28 24.14
C CYS A 20 2.06 -21.05 25.14
N ASN A 21 1.80 -22.03 26.01
CA ASN A 21 0.71 -21.99 27.00
C ASN A 21 1.13 -21.39 28.36
N GLU A 22 2.35 -20.84 28.43
CA GLU A 22 2.89 -20.18 29.61
C GLU A 22 2.37 -18.74 29.76
N GLN A 23 2.29 -18.28 31.01
CA GLN A 23 1.96 -16.89 31.30
C GLN A 23 3.14 -15.98 30.92
N LEU A 24 3.08 -15.40 29.72
CA LEU A 24 4.08 -14.47 29.19
C LEU A 24 4.23 -13.20 30.06
N ILE A 25 3.18 -12.82 30.78
CA ILE A 25 3.18 -11.68 31.70
C ILE A 25 3.05 -12.25 33.13
N PRO A 26 4.14 -12.26 33.93
CA PRO A 26 4.15 -12.90 35.24
C PRO A 26 3.31 -12.18 36.31
N ASP A 27 2.98 -10.89 36.11
CA ASP A 27 2.10 -10.12 37.01
C ASP A 27 1.07 -9.31 36.21
N GLN A 28 -0.23 -9.56 36.47
CA GLN A 28 -1.35 -8.88 35.82
C GLN A 28 -1.78 -7.59 36.53
N ALA A 29 -0.94 -7.04 37.41
CA ALA A 29 -1.18 -5.76 38.05
C ALA A 29 -1.51 -4.66 37.01
N VAL A 30 -2.59 -3.91 37.28
CA VAL A 30 -3.08 -2.84 36.38
C VAL A 30 -1.98 -1.80 36.10
N GLY A 31 -1.13 -1.52 37.09
CA GLY A 31 0.01 -0.61 36.93
C GLY A 31 1.04 -1.09 35.90
N LEU A 32 1.35 -2.39 35.86
CA LEU A 32 2.30 -2.97 34.91
C LEU A 32 1.72 -2.95 33.49
N ILE A 33 0.43 -3.23 33.34
CA ILE A 33 -0.29 -3.12 32.04
C ILE A 33 -0.25 -1.69 31.51
N ILE A 34 -0.53 -0.69 32.36
CA ILE A 34 -0.46 0.72 31.97
C ILE A 34 0.97 1.08 31.56
N ALA A 35 1.98 0.65 32.31
CA ALA A 35 3.38 0.88 31.95
C ALA A 35 3.76 0.24 30.60
N MET A 36 3.30 -0.99 30.32
CA MET A 36 3.50 -1.65 29.01
C MET A 36 2.80 -0.90 27.86
N VAL A 37 1.56 -0.43 28.07
CA VAL A 37 0.84 0.36 27.05
C VAL A 37 1.57 1.66 26.78
N ILE A 38 2.01 2.37 27.82
CA ILE A 38 2.72 3.65 27.69
C ILE A 38 4.07 3.44 27.01
N THR A 39 4.86 2.43 27.40
CA THR A 39 6.16 2.15 26.79
C THR A 39 6.05 1.78 25.31
N LEU A 40 5.09 0.92 24.94
CA LEU A 40 4.82 0.61 23.53
C LEU A 40 4.34 1.84 22.74
N THR A 41 3.47 2.65 23.33
CA THR A 41 2.97 3.88 22.69
C THR A 41 4.10 4.91 22.53
N ALA A 42 4.94 5.09 23.54
CA ALA A 42 6.14 5.93 23.48
C ALA A 42 7.10 5.44 22.39
N GLY A 43 7.32 4.13 22.28
CA GLY A 43 8.09 3.54 21.17
C GLY A 43 7.52 3.89 19.80
N THR A 44 6.20 3.77 19.61
CA THR A 44 5.57 4.17 18.34
C THR A 44 5.67 5.66 18.04
N ALA A 45 5.62 6.52 19.08
CA ALA A 45 5.79 7.96 18.92
C ALA A 45 7.23 8.31 18.49
N VAL A 46 8.23 7.63 19.03
CA VAL A 46 9.63 7.79 18.59
C VAL A 46 9.80 7.35 17.13
N VAL A 47 9.19 6.23 16.73
CA VAL A 47 9.24 5.76 15.33
C VAL A 47 8.55 6.76 14.38
N MET A 48 7.41 7.31 14.78
CA MET A 48 6.72 8.36 14.00
C MET A 48 7.59 9.61 13.87
N TRP A 49 8.18 10.07 14.96
CA TRP A 49 9.08 11.22 14.96
C TRP A 49 10.30 10.99 14.05
N LEU A 50 10.89 9.79 14.06
CA LEU A 50 11.95 9.42 13.12
C LEU A 50 11.44 9.44 11.66
N GLY A 51 10.21 8.97 11.41
CA GLY A 51 9.59 9.05 10.09
C GLY A 51 9.41 10.48 9.59
N GLU A 52 9.00 11.41 10.46
CA GLU A 52 8.91 12.84 10.13
C GLU A 52 10.29 13.44 9.86
N MET A 53 11.29 13.14 10.69
CA MET A 53 12.67 13.59 10.48
C MET A 53 13.26 13.10 9.14
N ILE A 54 12.96 11.86 8.73
CA ILE A 54 13.36 11.33 7.42
C ILE A 54 12.63 12.06 6.29
N THR A 55 11.37 12.45 6.49
CA THR A 55 10.60 13.19 5.48
C THR A 55 11.14 14.62 5.30
N ASP A 56 11.51 15.28 6.40
CA ASP A 56 12.00 16.66 6.38
C ASP A 56 13.44 16.80 5.86
N ARG A 57 14.34 15.89 6.27
CA ARG A 57 15.78 15.97 5.98
C ARG A 57 16.24 14.99 4.91
N GLY A 58 15.48 13.94 4.67
CA GLY A 58 15.83 12.86 3.75
C GLY A 58 15.16 12.98 2.39
N VAL A 59 14.98 11.84 1.73
CA VAL A 59 14.33 11.75 0.42
C VAL A 59 13.08 10.89 0.55
N GLY A 60 11.93 11.49 0.31
CA GLY A 60 10.66 10.79 0.21
C GLY A 60 9.81 10.74 1.46
N ASN A 61 8.88 9.77 1.50
CA ASN A 61 7.97 9.62 2.63
C ASN A 61 8.62 8.71 3.68
N GLY A 62 9.02 9.31 4.81
CA GLY A 62 9.75 8.61 5.86
C GLY A 62 8.96 7.47 6.50
N MET A 63 7.63 7.61 6.67
CA MET A 63 6.80 6.52 7.18
C MET A 63 6.79 5.31 6.21
N SER A 64 6.67 5.57 4.92
CA SER A 64 6.71 4.51 3.89
C SER A 64 8.08 3.84 3.82
N LEU A 65 9.18 4.61 3.96
CA LEU A 65 10.55 4.07 3.98
C LEU A 65 10.83 3.19 5.19
N LEU A 66 10.30 3.54 6.37
CA LEU A 66 10.42 2.70 7.56
C LEU A 66 9.71 1.35 7.38
N ILE A 67 8.50 1.36 6.83
CA ILE A 67 7.75 0.13 6.51
C ILE A 67 8.50 -0.71 5.47
N PHE A 68 9.01 -0.08 4.41
CA PHE A 68 9.84 -0.71 3.39
C PHE A 68 11.07 -1.41 3.99
N THR A 69 11.80 -0.72 4.87
CA THR A 69 13.00 -1.25 5.53
C THR A 69 12.66 -2.44 6.43
N SER A 70 11.54 -2.38 7.15
CA SER A 70 11.05 -3.48 7.99
C SER A 70 10.73 -4.73 7.16
N ILE A 71 10.05 -4.57 6.03
CA ILE A 71 9.71 -5.68 5.12
C ILE A 71 11.00 -6.31 4.57
N ILE A 72 11.93 -5.49 4.09
CA ILE A 72 13.21 -5.98 3.52
C ILE A 72 14.06 -6.68 4.57
N ALA A 73 14.11 -6.20 5.81
CA ALA A 73 14.87 -6.84 6.87
C ALA A 73 14.41 -8.29 7.15
N THR A 74 13.11 -8.57 6.97
CA THR A 74 12.56 -9.93 7.16
C THR A 74 12.77 -10.86 5.95
N PHE A 75 13.06 -10.31 4.77
CA PHE A 75 13.11 -11.06 3.52
C PHE A 75 14.22 -12.13 3.47
N PRO A 76 15.49 -11.84 3.86
CA PRO A 76 16.55 -12.84 3.85
C PRO A 76 16.24 -14.04 4.76
N GLY A 77 15.69 -13.79 5.95
CA GLY A 77 15.34 -14.87 6.90
C GLY A 77 14.29 -15.82 6.33
N GLN A 78 13.31 -15.30 5.59
CA GLN A 78 12.29 -16.14 4.95
C GLN A 78 12.83 -16.97 3.80
N LEU A 79 13.76 -16.42 3.01
CA LEU A 79 14.41 -17.17 1.95
C LEU A 79 15.22 -18.36 2.49
N VAL A 80 15.92 -18.15 3.61
CA VAL A 80 16.68 -19.23 4.29
C VAL A 80 15.73 -20.33 4.78
N ASN A 81 14.58 -19.96 5.37
CA ASN A 81 13.59 -20.94 5.84
C ASN A 81 12.99 -21.76 4.68
N VAL A 82 12.71 -21.14 3.54
CA VAL A 82 12.22 -21.87 2.36
C VAL A 82 13.28 -22.83 1.83
N TRP A 83 14.55 -22.41 1.84
CA TRP A 83 15.66 -23.25 1.40
C TRP A 83 15.86 -24.45 2.33
N SER A 84 15.74 -24.28 3.65
CA SER A 84 15.88 -25.36 4.63
C SER A 84 14.73 -26.36 4.63
N ASP A 85 13.49 -25.88 4.50
CA ASP A 85 12.31 -26.71 4.74
C ASP A 85 11.80 -27.46 3.50
N LYS A 86 12.02 -26.88 2.31
CA LYS A 86 11.38 -27.32 1.05
C LYS A 86 12.35 -27.68 -0.06
N GLY A 87 13.65 -27.47 0.15
CA GLY A 87 14.72 -27.81 -0.78
C GLY A 87 14.87 -26.84 -1.97
N ILE A 88 15.95 -27.05 -2.73
CA ILE A 88 16.41 -26.13 -3.79
C ILE A 88 15.38 -25.91 -4.92
N PHE A 89 14.55 -26.92 -5.21
CA PHE A 89 13.58 -26.88 -6.32
C PHE A 89 12.42 -25.92 -6.03
N VAL A 90 11.83 -26.01 -4.84
CA VAL A 90 10.75 -25.11 -4.40
C VAL A 90 11.28 -23.69 -4.24
N PHE A 91 12.50 -23.53 -3.72
CA PHE A 91 13.17 -22.24 -3.63
C PHE A 91 13.32 -21.56 -5.01
N GLY A 92 13.79 -22.30 -6.01
CA GLY A 92 13.92 -21.78 -7.39
C GLY A 92 12.57 -21.36 -7.99
N LEU A 93 11.53 -22.14 -7.75
CA LEU A 93 10.17 -21.82 -8.23
C LEU A 93 9.59 -20.57 -7.54
N VAL A 94 9.80 -20.41 -6.23
CA VAL A 94 9.36 -19.21 -5.49
C VAL A 94 10.06 -17.95 -6.01
N LEU A 95 11.37 -18.01 -6.26
CA LEU A 95 12.11 -16.88 -6.85
C LEU A 95 11.60 -16.53 -8.24
N LEU A 96 11.32 -17.54 -9.06
CA LEU A 96 10.79 -17.35 -10.42
C LEU A 96 9.41 -16.69 -10.37
N VAL A 97 8.49 -17.19 -9.55
CA VAL A 97 7.15 -16.59 -9.37
C VAL A 97 7.27 -15.16 -8.83
N GLY A 98 8.11 -14.94 -7.81
CA GLY A 98 8.37 -13.62 -7.25
C GLY A 98 8.90 -12.63 -8.30
N PHE A 99 9.81 -13.06 -9.17
CA PHE A 99 10.33 -12.25 -10.27
C PHE A 99 9.22 -11.83 -11.24
N PHE A 100 8.37 -12.76 -11.70
CA PHE A 100 7.26 -12.44 -12.59
C PHE A 100 6.23 -11.51 -11.94
N VAL A 101 5.92 -11.71 -10.65
CA VAL A 101 5.01 -10.81 -9.92
C VAL A 101 5.61 -9.42 -9.80
N ILE A 102 6.89 -9.29 -9.44
CA ILE A 102 7.58 -7.99 -9.37
C ILE A 102 7.58 -7.31 -10.75
N MET A 103 7.90 -8.04 -11.82
CA MET A 103 7.88 -7.50 -13.18
C MET A 103 6.49 -6.99 -13.57
N GLY A 104 5.44 -7.78 -13.28
CA GLY A 104 4.05 -7.36 -13.49
C GLY A 104 3.69 -6.13 -12.67
N VAL A 105 4.16 -6.05 -11.42
CA VAL A 105 3.90 -4.90 -10.54
C VAL A 105 4.55 -3.63 -11.06
N VAL A 106 5.84 -3.70 -11.40
CA VAL A 106 6.59 -2.56 -11.95
C VAL A 106 5.93 -2.05 -13.24
N PHE A 107 5.50 -2.95 -14.12
CA PHE A 107 4.86 -2.58 -15.38
C PHE A 107 3.58 -1.75 -15.16
N VAL A 108 2.73 -2.16 -14.23
CA VAL A 108 1.46 -1.46 -13.96
C VAL A 108 1.66 -0.20 -13.12
N GLU A 109 2.57 -0.20 -12.15
CA GLU A 109 2.89 1.00 -11.35
C GLU A 109 3.53 2.11 -12.18
N GLN A 110 4.25 1.77 -13.25
CA GLN A 110 4.78 2.76 -14.20
C GLN A 110 3.77 3.18 -15.27
N ALA A 111 2.65 2.46 -15.40
CA ALA A 111 1.63 2.79 -16.37
C ALA A 111 0.90 4.08 -15.97
N GLN A 112 0.91 5.06 -16.87
CA GLN A 112 0.24 6.34 -16.70
C GLN A 112 -0.48 6.74 -17.97
N ARG A 113 -1.68 7.28 -17.80
CA ARG A 113 -2.42 7.95 -18.85
C ARG A 113 -2.04 9.43 -18.85
N ARG A 114 -1.41 9.88 -19.94
CA ARG A 114 -1.02 11.28 -20.14
C ARG A 114 -2.16 12.05 -20.79
N ILE A 115 -2.78 12.99 -20.07
CA ILE A 115 -3.80 13.89 -20.63
C ILE A 115 -3.11 15.18 -21.08
N PRO A 116 -3.13 15.53 -22.38
CA PRO A 116 -2.48 16.74 -22.86
C PRO A 116 -3.22 17.99 -22.36
N VAL A 117 -2.45 18.98 -21.91
CA VAL A 117 -2.91 20.29 -21.47
C VAL A 117 -2.22 21.34 -22.29
N GLN A 118 -3.00 22.31 -22.77
CA GLN A 118 -2.48 23.47 -23.45
C GLN A 118 -2.72 24.70 -22.57
N TYR A 119 -1.66 25.47 -22.37
CA TYR A 119 -1.77 26.78 -21.72
C TYR A 119 -2.01 27.85 -22.78
N ALA A 120 -2.94 28.75 -22.49
CA ALA A 120 -3.25 29.87 -23.38
C ALA A 120 -1.99 30.68 -23.68
N LYS A 121 -1.75 30.96 -24.96
CA LYS A 121 -0.61 31.77 -25.41
C LYS A 121 -0.87 33.24 -25.10
N ARG A 122 0.14 33.95 -24.62
CA ARG A 122 0.05 35.41 -24.43
C ARG A 122 0.72 36.08 -25.62
N MET A 123 -0.03 36.84 -26.40
CA MET A 123 0.53 37.63 -27.49
C MET A 123 1.19 38.87 -26.90
N VAL A 124 2.50 39.02 -27.10
CA VAL A 124 3.24 40.24 -26.74
C VAL A 124 3.84 40.80 -28.04
N GLY A 125 3.28 41.93 -28.51
CA GLY A 125 3.63 42.50 -29.82
C GLY A 125 3.15 41.63 -31.00
N ARG A 126 4.00 41.46 -32.03
CA ARG A 126 3.71 40.63 -33.23
C ARG A 126 4.13 39.16 -33.11
N ARG A 127 4.77 38.76 -32.01
CA ARG A 127 5.25 37.38 -31.81
C ARG A 127 4.40 36.69 -30.75
N MET A 128 3.92 35.50 -31.08
CA MET A 128 3.34 34.59 -30.08
C MET A 128 4.48 34.03 -29.22
N TYR A 129 4.50 34.40 -27.95
CA TYR A 129 5.37 33.80 -26.95
C TYR A 129 4.52 32.88 -26.05
N GLY A 130 5.05 31.71 -25.73
CA GLY A 130 4.38 30.74 -24.88
C GLY A 130 3.38 29.82 -25.59
N GLY A 131 2.95 28.80 -24.85
CA GLY A 131 2.15 27.67 -25.34
C GLY A 131 2.96 26.38 -25.39
N SER A 132 3.67 26.04 -24.32
CA SER A 132 4.17 24.68 -24.16
C SER A 132 2.98 23.75 -23.99
N SER A 133 2.94 22.69 -24.80
CA SER A 133 2.09 21.55 -24.52
C SER A 133 2.68 20.80 -23.33
N THR A 134 1.93 20.70 -22.25
CA THR A 134 2.28 19.87 -21.10
C THR A 134 1.26 18.73 -21.03
N TYR A 135 1.45 17.79 -20.13
CA TYR A 135 0.45 16.77 -19.84
C TYR A 135 0.28 16.59 -18.34
N ILE A 136 -0.93 16.23 -17.92
CA ILE A 136 -1.21 15.77 -16.57
C ILE A 136 -1.08 14.24 -16.59
N PRO A 137 -0.11 13.66 -15.86
CA PRO A 137 -0.01 12.22 -15.72
C PRO A 137 -1.04 11.72 -14.70
N LEU A 138 -1.95 10.86 -15.13
CA LEU A 138 -2.81 10.07 -14.23
C LEU A 138 -2.27 8.65 -14.19
N LYS A 139 -1.75 8.21 -13.04
CA LYS A 139 -1.31 6.82 -12.86
C LYS A 139 -2.50 5.86 -12.99
N VAL A 140 -2.28 4.65 -13.46
CA VAL A 140 -3.33 3.61 -13.48
C VAL A 140 -3.75 3.24 -12.05
N ASN A 141 -2.77 3.14 -11.15
CA ASN A 141 -3.01 2.97 -9.72
C ASN A 141 -2.79 4.28 -8.94
N MET A 142 -3.81 5.16 -8.93
CA MET A 142 -3.75 6.38 -8.11
C MET A 142 -3.85 6.10 -6.61
N ALA A 143 -4.41 4.94 -6.23
CA ALA A 143 -4.65 4.59 -4.83
C ALA A 143 -3.41 4.05 -4.11
N GLY A 144 -2.38 3.67 -4.87
CA GLY A 144 -1.21 2.99 -4.32
C GLY A 144 -1.59 1.68 -3.63
N VAL A 145 -1.03 1.46 -2.45
CA VAL A 145 -1.23 0.21 -1.68
C VAL A 145 -2.22 0.36 -0.52
N ILE A 146 -2.68 1.59 -0.26
CA ILE A 146 -3.50 1.94 0.91
C ILE A 146 -4.84 1.17 0.97
N PRO A 147 -5.60 1.00 -0.13
CA PRO A 147 -6.83 0.21 -0.11
C PRO A 147 -6.64 -1.22 0.38
N VAL A 148 -5.53 -1.84 0.00
CA VAL A 148 -5.23 -3.23 0.37
C VAL A 148 -4.92 -3.33 1.87
N ILE A 149 -4.24 -2.33 2.43
CA ILE A 149 -3.99 -2.22 3.88
C ILE A 149 -5.32 -2.06 4.63
N PHE A 150 -6.23 -1.23 4.15
CA PHE A 150 -7.56 -1.08 4.77
C PHE A 150 -8.39 -2.36 4.69
N ALA A 151 -8.38 -3.05 3.55
CA ALA A 151 -9.05 -4.34 3.40
C ALA A 151 -8.50 -5.37 4.39
N SER A 152 -7.16 -5.50 4.50
CA SER A 152 -6.53 -6.46 5.41
C SER A 152 -6.79 -6.13 6.89
N SER A 153 -6.76 -4.85 7.27
CA SER A 153 -7.03 -4.45 8.65
C SER A 153 -8.50 -4.63 9.03
N LEU A 154 -9.44 -4.38 8.10
CA LEU A 154 -10.86 -4.65 8.33
C LEU A 154 -11.14 -6.14 8.54
N LEU A 155 -10.50 -7.01 7.74
CA LEU A 155 -10.63 -8.47 7.90
C LEU A 155 -10.03 -9.00 9.21
N TYR A 156 -9.03 -8.30 9.76
CA TYR A 156 -8.40 -8.67 11.02
C TYR A 156 -9.29 -8.36 12.24
N ILE A 157 -10.15 -7.34 12.18
CA ILE A 157 -10.98 -6.92 13.33
C ILE A 157 -11.91 -8.05 13.82
N PRO A 158 -12.72 -8.72 12.98
CA PRO A 158 -13.57 -9.83 13.43
C PRO A 158 -12.77 -10.99 14.03
N GLN A 159 -11.61 -11.30 13.44
CA GLN A 159 -10.71 -12.34 13.95
C GLN A 159 -10.18 -11.97 15.35
N LEU A 160 -9.84 -10.70 15.56
CA LEU A 160 -9.43 -10.20 16.86
C LEU A 160 -10.56 -10.27 17.90
N VAL A 161 -11.80 -9.95 17.52
CA VAL A 161 -12.95 -10.05 18.45
C VAL A 161 -13.23 -11.50 18.84
N VAL A 162 -13.22 -12.42 17.87
CA VAL A 162 -13.43 -13.84 18.16
C VAL A 162 -12.26 -14.42 18.97
N SER A 163 -11.03 -14.08 18.59
CA SER A 163 -9.86 -14.53 19.33
C SER A 163 -9.91 -14.01 20.76
N LEU A 164 -10.21 -12.73 21.02
CA LEU A 164 -10.26 -12.18 22.37
C LEU A 164 -11.45 -12.71 23.20
N SER A 165 -12.64 -12.82 22.61
CA SER A 165 -13.85 -13.28 23.32
C SER A 165 -13.82 -14.76 23.69
N GLY A 166 -13.04 -15.59 22.99
CA GLY A 166 -12.98 -17.04 23.23
C GLY A 166 -14.34 -17.73 23.03
N SER A 167 -15.27 -17.09 22.34
CA SER A 167 -16.63 -17.61 22.17
C SER A 167 -16.62 -18.87 21.29
N THR A 168 -17.21 -19.96 21.79
CA THR A 168 -17.39 -21.23 21.05
C THR A 168 -18.66 -21.25 20.20
N ALA A 169 -19.36 -20.11 20.09
CA ALA A 169 -20.59 -20.00 19.30
C ALA A 169 -20.33 -20.38 17.83
N GLU A 170 -21.35 -20.95 17.16
CA GLU A 170 -21.20 -21.47 15.80
C GLU A 170 -20.73 -20.41 14.80
N TRP A 171 -21.17 -19.16 14.96
CA TRP A 171 -20.71 -18.03 14.13
C TRP A 171 -19.22 -17.72 14.33
N ALA A 172 -18.72 -17.85 15.57
CA ALA A 172 -17.33 -17.61 15.92
C ALA A 172 -16.43 -18.72 15.40
N GLN A 173 -16.87 -19.98 15.50
CA GLN A 173 -16.19 -21.13 14.90
C GLN A 173 -16.25 -21.12 13.38
N TRP A 174 -17.33 -20.62 12.77
CA TRP A 174 -17.40 -20.42 11.33
C TRP A 174 -16.42 -19.35 10.88
N LEU A 175 -16.35 -18.22 11.60
CA LEU A 175 -15.39 -17.16 11.30
C LEU A 175 -13.94 -17.64 11.43
N LEU A 176 -13.60 -18.36 12.50
CA LEU A 176 -12.27 -18.94 12.66
C LEU A 176 -11.95 -19.93 11.54
N ARG A 177 -12.82 -20.88 11.24
CA ARG A 177 -12.58 -21.85 10.16
C ARG A 177 -12.36 -21.18 8.80
N ASN A 178 -13.17 -20.17 8.46
CA ASN A 178 -13.13 -19.56 7.13
C ASN A 178 -12.10 -18.42 6.99
N PHE A 179 -11.77 -17.71 8.06
CA PHE A 179 -10.92 -16.51 7.99
C PHE A 179 -9.53 -16.69 8.63
N GLN A 180 -9.30 -17.70 9.48
CA GLN A 180 -8.04 -17.85 10.21
C GLN A 180 -6.86 -18.27 9.32
N ASN A 181 -7.10 -19.13 8.33
CA ASN A 181 -6.02 -19.66 7.48
C ASN A 181 -5.74 -18.81 6.24
N GLY A 182 -6.52 -17.75 5.99
CA GLY A 182 -6.33 -16.84 4.83
C GLY A 182 -6.39 -17.51 3.45
N THR A 183 -6.80 -18.78 3.41
CA THR A 183 -6.68 -19.68 2.25
C THR A 183 -8.04 -20.10 1.71
N GLU A 184 -9.06 -20.07 2.58
CA GLU A 184 -10.40 -20.51 2.20
C GLU A 184 -11.03 -19.55 1.19
N TRP A 185 -11.81 -20.11 0.26
CA TRP A 185 -12.45 -19.34 -0.79
C TRP A 185 -13.30 -18.15 -0.27
N PRO A 186 -14.05 -18.26 0.85
CA PRO A 186 -14.78 -17.13 1.40
C PRO A 186 -13.87 -15.97 1.83
N TYR A 187 -12.69 -16.25 2.38
CA TYR A 187 -11.71 -15.23 2.74
C TYR A 187 -11.21 -14.51 1.49
N LEU A 188 -10.78 -15.26 0.47
CA LEU A 188 -10.23 -14.69 -0.77
C LEU A 188 -11.27 -13.85 -1.51
N LEU A 189 -12.52 -14.30 -1.58
CA LEU A 189 -13.60 -13.57 -2.24
C LEU A 189 -13.96 -12.29 -1.48
N THR A 190 -14.08 -12.36 -0.15
CA THR A 190 -14.36 -11.18 0.68
C THR A 190 -13.21 -10.18 0.60
N TYR A 191 -11.97 -10.65 0.62
CA TYR A 191 -10.79 -9.83 0.47
C TYR A 191 -10.73 -9.14 -0.91
N PHE A 192 -11.01 -9.88 -1.99
CA PHE A 192 -11.10 -9.34 -3.34
C PHE A 192 -12.14 -8.21 -3.45
N LEU A 193 -13.35 -8.43 -2.93
CA LEU A 193 -14.43 -7.44 -2.97
C LEU A 193 -14.10 -6.20 -2.12
N LEU A 194 -13.50 -6.39 -0.95
CA LEU A 194 -13.07 -5.29 -0.09
C LEU A 194 -11.99 -4.44 -0.76
N ILE A 195 -11.03 -5.05 -1.45
CA ILE A 195 -10.01 -4.31 -2.20
C ILE A 195 -10.67 -3.47 -3.30
N LEU A 196 -11.57 -4.05 -4.10
CA LEU A 196 -12.30 -3.30 -5.13
C LEU A 196 -13.04 -2.10 -4.53
N PHE A 197 -13.81 -2.33 -3.46
CA PHE A 197 -14.57 -1.29 -2.77
C PHE A 197 -13.65 -0.17 -2.25
N PHE A 198 -12.60 -0.53 -1.50
CA PHE A 198 -11.69 0.45 -0.91
C PHE A 198 -10.87 1.20 -1.96
N THR A 199 -10.56 0.59 -3.10
CA THR A 199 -9.85 1.29 -4.18
C THR A 199 -10.72 2.37 -4.80
N TYR A 200 -12.00 2.08 -5.07
CA TYR A 200 -12.95 3.10 -5.54
C TYR A 200 -13.18 4.20 -4.50
N PHE A 201 -13.40 3.80 -3.25
CA PHE A 201 -13.61 4.73 -2.14
C PHE A 201 -12.41 5.66 -1.93
N TYR A 202 -11.20 5.11 -1.92
CA TYR A 202 -9.99 5.88 -1.70
C TYR A 202 -9.73 6.88 -2.83
N VAL A 203 -9.84 6.45 -4.10
CA VAL A 203 -9.59 7.36 -5.24
C VAL A 203 -10.60 8.51 -5.28
N ALA A 204 -11.88 8.23 -4.98
CA ALA A 204 -12.92 9.27 -4.93
C ALA A 204 -12.67 10.32 -3.83
N ILE A 205 -12.01 9.95 -2.73
CA ILE A 205 -11.69 10.87 -1.64
C ILE A 205 -10.41 11.64 -1.91
N THR A 206 -9.37 10.99 -2.43
CA THR A 206 -8.05 11.62 -2.58
C THR A 206 -7.92 12.50 -3.81
N PHE A 207 -8.62 12.17 -4.89
CA PHE A 207 -8.55 12.93 -6.13
C PHE A 207 -9.84 13.72 -6.32
N ASN A 208 -9.76 15.05 -6.20
CA ASN A 208 -10.89 15.93 -6.45
C ASN A 208 -10.80 16.51 -7.88
N PRO A 209 -11.59 16.00 -8.86
CA PRO A 209 -11.52 16.48 -10.24
C PRO A 209 -11.95 17.94 -10.39
N THR A 210 -12.83 18.41 -9.52
CA THR A 210 -13.33 19.79 -9.54
C THR A 210 -12.24 20.79 -9.19
N GLU A 211 -11.45 20.49 -8.17
CA GLU A 211 -10.34 21.33 -7.73
C GLU A 211 -9.22 21.38 -8.78
N VAL A 212 -8.88 20.23 -9.38
CA VAL A 212 -7.88 20.16 -10.46
C VAL A 212 -8.33 20.98 -11.67
N ALA A 213 -9.60 20.87 -12.06
CA ALA A 213 -10.17 21.64 -13.17
C ALA A 213 -10.19 23.15 -12.89
N ASP A 214 -10.53 23.56 -11.66
CA ASP A 214 -10.52 24.96 -11.25
C ASP A 214 -9.10 25.53 -11.20
N ASN A 215 -8.13 24.75 -10.72
CA ASN A 215 -6.72 25.13 -10.75
C ASN A 215 -6.24 25.29 -12.21
N MET A 216 -6.59 24.37 -13.12
CA MET A 216 -6.28 24.52 -14.55
C MET A 216 -6.86 25.82 -15.12
N LYS A 217 -8.12 26.12 -14.81
CA LYS A 217 -8.79 27.35 -15.24
C LYS A 217 -8.07 28.59 -14.70
N LYS A 218 -7.66 28.60 -13.43
CA LYS A 218 -6.91 29.71 -12.81
C LYS A 218 -5.55 29.95 -13.49
N PHE A 219 -4.84 28.89 -13.87
CA PHE A 219 -3.55 28.99 -14.57
C PHE A 219 -3.67 29.14 -16.09
N GLY A 220 -4.88 29.32 -16.63
CA GLY A 220 -5.11 29.48 -18.08
C GLY A 220 -4.84 28.21 -18.89
N GLY A 221 -4.83 27.04 -18.24
CA GLY A 221 -4.70 25.73 -18.87
C GLY A 221 -6.05 25.15 -19.25
N PHE A 222 -6.14 24.49 -20.40
CA PHE A 222 -7.32 23.77 -20.84
C PHE A 222 -6.94 22.48 -21.57
N ILE A 223 -7.84 21.50 -21.54
CA ILE A 223 -7.71 20.28 -22.33
C ILE A 223 -8.23 20.59 -23.74
N PRO A 224 -7.47 20.32 -24.81
CA PRO A 224 -7.93 20.53 -26.17
C PRO A 224 -9.28 19.84 -26.43
N GLY A 225 -10.26 20.60 -26.92
CA GLY A 225 -11.61 20.10 -27.19
C GLY A 225 -12.61 20.18 -26.02
N ILE A 226 -12.18 20.57 -24.81
CA ILE A 226 -13.05 20.66 -23.63
C ILE A 226 -12.94 22.05 -23.02
N ARG A 227 -14.09 22.67 -22.71
CA ARG A 227 -14.12 23.99 -22.07
C ARG A 227 -13.62 23.88 -20.62
N ALA A 228 -12.78 24.82 -20.20
CA ALA A 228 -12.23 24.88 -18.85
C ALA A 228 -13.33 25.10 -17.79
N GLY A 229 -13.22 24.43 -16.64
CA GLY A 229 -14.21 24.43 -15.55
C GLY A 229 -14.97 23.10 -15.45
N ARG A 230 -16.29 23.15 -15.24
CA ARG A 230 -17.14 21.96 -15.03
C ARG A 230 -16.96 20.83 -16.07
N PRO A 231 -16.94 21.11 -17.39
CA PRO A 231 -16.75 20.04 -18.38
C PRO A 231 -15.38 19.36 -18.29
N THR A 232 -14.35 20.07 -17.83
CA THR A 232 -13.02 19.50 -17.57
C THR A 232 -13.06 18.57 -16.35
N ALA A 233 -13.78 18.95 -15.29
CA ALA A 233 -13.95 18.12 -14.10
C ALA A 233 -14.70 16.81 -14.42
N GLU A 234 -15.79 16.89 -15.18
CA GLU A 234 -16.57 15.72 -15.62
C GLU A 234 -15.74 14.78 -16.50
N TYR A 235 -14.91 15.33 -17.39
CA TYR A 235 -14.00 14.53 -18.19
C TYR A 235 -12.96 13.82 -17.32
N LEU A 236 -12.32 14.55 -16.39
CA LEU A 236 -11.34 13.97 -15.49
C LEU A 236 -11.96 12.86 -14.62
N ASP A 237 -13.16 13.08 -14.09
CA ASP A 237 -13.91 12.06 -13.35
C ASP A 237 -14.17 10.81 -14.19
N TYR A 238 -14.71 10.99 -15.40
CA TYR A 238 -14.93 9.89 -16.34
C TYR A 238 -13.65 9.10 -16.66
N VAL A 239 -12.52 9.81 -16.81
CA VAL A 239 -11.22 9.17 -16.99
C VAL A 239 -10.82 8.36 -15.76
N LEU A 240 -10.96 8.93 -14.56
CA LEU A 240 -10.56 8.28 -13.31
C LEU A 240 -11.38 7.03 -13.05
N THR A 241 -12.71 7.08 -13.17
CA THR A 241 -13.57 5.90 -12.95
C THR A 241 -13.24 4.74 -13.90
N ARG A 242 -12.78 5.04 -15.12
CA ARG A 242 -12.35 4.03 -16.09
C ARG A 242 -10.94 3.53 -15.87
N LEU A 243 -10.06 4.35 -15.29
CA LEU A 243 -8.71 3.94 -14.91
C LEU A 243 -8.73 3.13 -13.61
N THR A 244 -9.65 3.43 -12.69
CA THR A 244 -9.77 2.74 -11.39
C THR A 244 -10.23 1.31 -11.54
N LEU A 245 -11.08 0.98 -12.52
CA LEU A 245 -11.55 -0.40 -12.74
C LEU A 245 -10.39 -1.37 -13.00
N PRO A 246 -9.53 -1.18 -14.02
CA PRO A 246 -8.38 -2.07 -14.25
C PRO A 246 -7.36 -1.97 -13.10
N GLY A 247 -7.15 -0.80 -12.50
CA GLY A 247 -6.24 -0.64 -11.36
C GLY A 247 -6.68 -1.43 -10.12
N ALA A 248 -7.97 -1.38 -9.77
CA ALA A 248 -8.54 -2.08 -8.63
C ALA A 248 -8.54 -3.61 -8.85
N LEU A 249 -8.86 -4.06 -10.06
CA LEU A 249 -8.81 -5.47 -10.43
C LEU A 249 -7.38 -6.01 -10.34
N TYR A 250 -6.41 -5.28 -10.90
CA TYR A 250 -5.00 -5.63 -10.80
C TYR A 250 -4.51 -5.71 -9.35
N LEU A 251 -4.84 -4.72 -8.51
CA LEU A 251 -4.47 -4.71 -7.09
C LEU A 251 -5.04 -5.91 -6.35
N ALA A 252 -6.31 -6.22 -6.59
CA ALA A 252 -6.99 -7.35 -5.96
C ALA A 252 -6.37 -8.69 -6.39
N VAL A 253 -6.04 -8.84 -7.68
CA VAL A 253 -5.39 -10.05 -8.20
C VAL A 253 -4.01 -10.25 -7.59
N ILE A 254 -3.17 -9.22 -7.53
CA ILE A 254 -1.82 -9.35 -6.97
C ILE A 254 -1.82 -9.56 -5.46
N ALA A 255 -2.80 -9.01 -4.75
CA ALA A 255 -2.94 -9.30 -3.33
C ALA A 255 -3.22 -10.80 -3.06
N ILE A 256 -3.83 -11.50 -4.01
CA ILE A 256 -4.28 -12.90 -3.89
C ILE A 256 -3.29 -13.90 -4.51
N ILE A 257 -2.57 -13.53 -5.58
CA ILE A 257 -1.65 -14.45 -6.27
C ILE A 257 -0.67 -15.12 -5.31
N PRO A 258 0.04 -14.39 -4.42
CA PRO A 258 1.00 -15.02 -3.54
C PRO A 258 0.33 -15.94 -2.52
N SER A 259 -0.82 -15.56 -1.95
CA SER A 259 -1.51 -16.41 -0.97
C SER A 259 -1.94 -17.75 -1.57
N VAL A 260 -2.45 -17.75 -2.81
CA VAL A 260 -2.82 -18.99 -3.51
C VAL A 260 -1.59 -19.80 -3.90
N ALA A 261 -0.52 -19.15 -4.38
CA ALA A 261 0.71 -19.84 -4.78
C ALA A 261 1.39 -20.56 -3.60
N PHE A 262 1.44 -19.96 -2.41
CA PHE A 262 2.07 -20.59 -1.24
C PHE A 262 1.30 -21.82 -0.75
N VAL A 263 -0.02 -21.81 -0.88
CA VAL A 263 -0.88 -22.95 -0.55
C VAL A 263 -0.59 -24.13 -1.47
N MET A 264 -0.49 -23.89 -2.78
CA MET A 264 -0.14 -24.95 -3.75
C MET A 264 1.26 -25.52 -3.53
N LEU A 265 2.21 -24.70 -3.06
CA LEU A 265 3.58 -25.11 -2.76
C LEU A 265 3.73 -25.73 -1.35
N GLY A 266 2.67 -25.72 -0.55
CA GLY A 266 2.63 -26.17 0.83
C GLY A 266 3.62 -25.44 1.75
N VAL A 267 4.12 -24.28 1.34
CA VAL A 267 4.97 -23.42 2.17
C VAL A 267 4.01 -22.75 3.14
N GLY A 268 4.03 -23.18 4.41
CA GLY A 268 3.02 -22.78 5.40
C GLY A 268 2.90 -21.28 5.61
N ASN A 269 1.87 -20.89 6.38
CA ASN A 269 1.44 -19.51 6.69
C ASN A 269 2.49 -18.58 7.35
N GLY A 270 3.75 -19.02 7.52
CA GLY A 270 4.86 -18.24 8.07
C GLY A 270 5.61 -17.38 7.05
N PHE A 271 5.27 -17.48 5.76
CA PHE A 271 5.90 -16.67 4.71
C PHE A 271 5.19 -15.30 4.60
N LEU A 272 5.75 -14.26 5.24
CA LEU A 272 5.23 -12.86 5.17
C LEU A 272 5.45 -12.20 3.80
N PHE A 273 5.83 -12.94 2.77
CA PHE A 273 5.83 -12.47 1.38
C PHE A 273 4.41 -12.42 0.80
N GLY A 274 3.48 -11.79 1.53
CA GLY A 274 2.13 -11.52 1.04
C GLY A 274 2.14 -10.55 -0.15
N GLY A 275 1.10 -10.58 -0.97
CA GLY A 275 0.97 -9.63 -2.09
C GLY A 275 1.03 -8.17 -1.66
N THR A 276 0.63 -7.86 -0.42
CA THR A 276 0.76 -6.53 0.19
C THR A 276 2.20 -6.11 0.43
N SER A 277 3.04 -6.97 1.02
CA SER A 277 4.43 -6.60 1.34
C SER A 277 5.26 -6.40 0.07
N LEU A 278 4.99 -7.20 -0.96
CA LEU A 278 5.60 -7.04 -2.29
C LEU A 278 5.17 -5.73 -2.96
N LEU A 279 3.87 -5.40 -2.94
CA LEU A 279 3.36 -4.13 -3.47
C LEU A 279 3.99 -2.92 -2.76
N ILE A 280 4.10 -2.95 -1.43
CA ILE A 280 4.74 -1.87 -0.66
C ILE A 280 6.22 -1.78 -1.03
N MET A 281 6.91 -2.92 -1.12
CA MET A 281 8.33 -2.95 -1.46
C MET A 281 8.61 -2.29 -2.81
N VAL A 282 7.88 -2.69 -3.85
CA VAL A 282 8.09 -2.17 -5.21
C VAL A 282 7.61 -0.71 -5.32
N GLY A 283 6.45 -0.38 -4.76
CA GLY A 283 5.88 0.97 -4.84
C GLY A 283 6.76 2.01 -4.18
N VAL A 284 7.16 1.77 -2.92
CA VAL A 284 8.04 2.70 -2.19
C VAL A 284 9.42 2.75 -2.82
N GLY A 285 9.99 1.61 -3.21
CA GLY A 285 11.30 1.57 -3.87
C GLY A 285 11.34 2.40 -5.16
N LEU A 286 10.33 2.28 -6.02
CA LEU A 286 10.22 3.07 -7.25
C LEU A 286 10.01 4.56 -6.97
N ASP A 287 9.17 4.92 -6.00
CA ASP A 287 8.92 6.32 -5.67
C ASP A 287 10.17 6.99 -5.07
N THR A 288 10.92 6.29 -4.22
CA THR A 288 12.21 6.79 -3.68
C THR A 288 13.22 7.00 -4.81
N VAL A 289 13.37 6.06 -5.74
CA VAL A 289 14.28 6.22 -6.89
C VAL A 289 13.89 7.43 -7.73
N LYS A 290 12.60 7.62 -8.04
CA LYS A 290 12.12 8.79 -8.80
C LYS A 290 12.40 10.10 -8.09
N GLN A 291 12.27 10.15 -6.77
CA GLN A 291 12.55 11.37 -6.00
C GLN A 291 14.04 11.68 -5.96
N ILE A 292 14.89 10.66 -5.82
CA ILE A 292 16.34 10.81 -5.92
C ILE A 292 16.71 11.35 -7.32
N GLU A 293 16.15 10.76 -8.38
CA GLU A 293 16.39 11.20 -9.76
C GLU A 293 15.93 12.65 -9.97
N SER A 294 14.76 13.04 -9.45
CA SER A 294 14.26 14.41 -9.50
C SER A 294 15.22 15.41 -8.84
N GLN A 295 15.74 15.09 -7.65
CA GLN A 295 16.74 15.94 -6.98
C GLN A 295 18.07 16.01 -7.75
N LEU A 296 18.51 14.89 -8.34
CA LEU A 296 19.70 14.86 -9.19
C LEU A 296 19.52 15.70 -10.45
N GLN A 297 18.36 15.63 -11.10
CA GLN A 297 18.03 16.47 -12.25
C GLN A 297 18.00 17.95 -11.89
N GLN A 298 17.48 18.33 -10.72
CA GLN A 298 17.54 19.71 -10.22
C GLN A 298 18.97 20.21 -10.00
N ARG A 299 19.86 19.33 -9.53
CA ARG A 299 21.28 19.67 -9.33
C ARG A 299 22.07 19.73 -10.64
N ASN A 300 21.71 18.88 -11.60
CA ASN A 300 22.27 18.81 -12.95
C ASN A 300 21.55 19.73 -13.94
N TYR A 301 20.72 20.67 -13.47
CA TYR A 301 20.31 21.82 -14.28
C TYR A 301 21.57 22.64 -14.56
N GLU A 302 22.33 22.22 -15.58
CA GLU A 302 23.40 23.01 -16.14
C GLU A 302 22.77 24.35 -16.52
N GLY A 303 23.27 25.40 -15.87
CA GLY A 303 22.82 26.75 -16.12
C GLY A 303 22.93 27.02 -17.61
N PHE A 304 21.79 27.28 -18.25
CA PHE A 304 21.69 27.74 -19.63
C PHE A 304 22.41 29.10 -19.87
N LEU A 305 23.11 29.60 -18.85
CA LEU A 305 23.95 30.79 -18.84
C LEU A 305 25.36 30.38 -18.39
N ARG A 306 26.08 29.67 -19.26
CA ARG A 306 27.53 29.74 -19.36
C ARG A 306 27.94 29.65 -20.82
#